data_AF-A0A2M7H1P5-F1
#
_entry.id   AF-A0A2M7H1P5-F1
#
_cell.length_a   1.000
_cell.length_b   1.000
_cell.length_c   1.000
_cell.angle_alpha   90.00
_cell.angle_beta   90.00
_cell.angle_gamma   90.00
#
_symmetry.space_group_name_H-M   'P 1'
#
loop_
_entity.id
_entity.type
_entity.pdbx_description
1 polymer ?
#
loop_
_entity_poly.entity_id
_entity_poly.type
_entity_poly.pdbx_seq_one_letter_code
_entity_poly.pdbx_strand_id
1 'polypeptide(L)'
;MNLIDSLIGGGWLKTPRIIEAFRRIKRVDFLPKDLEDLAELNEALPIGYGQTISQPLVVAFMLEQLEPKEGDKILDIGSGSGWT
;
A
#
# COMPACT_ATOMS: atom_id res chain seq x y z
N MET A 1 10.44 -2.76 -14.30
CA MET A 1 10.45 -1.59 -13.40
C MET A 1 9.74 -2.04 -12.13
N ASN A 2 10.32 -1.86 -10.95
CA ASN A 2 9.70 -2.28 -9.69
C ASN A 2 8.42 -1.43 -9.43
N LEU A 3 7.42 -1.99 -8.72
CA LEU A 3 6.15 -1.29 -8.43
C LEU A 3 6.38 0.10 -7.82
N ILE A 4 7.26 0.19 -6.82
CA ILE A 4 7.55 1.44 -6.11
C ILE A 4 8.15 2.48 -7.07
N ASP A 5 9.09 2.06 -7.92
CA ASP A 5 9.70 2.95 -8.92
C ASP A 5 8.66 3.46 -9.92
N SER A 6 7.69 2.62 -10.29
CA SER A 6 6.58 3.03 -11.17
C SER A 6 5.67 4.06 -10.50
N LEU A 7 5.37 3.92 -9.20
CA LEU A 7 4.57 4.89 -8.45
C LEU A 7 5.30 6.23 -8.26
N ILE A 8 6.62 6.19 -8.06
CA ILE A 8 7.47 7.39 -7.99
C ILE A 8 7.53 8.07 -9.35
N GLY A 9 7.81 7.32 -10.42
CA GLY A 9 7.89 7.84 -11.79
C GLY A 9 6.56 8.43 -12.28
N GLY A 10 5.43 7.88 -11.81
CA GLY A 10 4.09 8.42 -12.07
C GLY A 10 3.69 9.61 -11.19
N GLY A 11 4.51 9.99 -10.22
CA GLY A 11 4.22 11.09 -9.29
C GLY A 11 3.09 10.79 -8.31
N TRP A 12 2.78 9.52 -8.05
CA TRP A 12 1.76 9.08 -7.08
C TRP A 12 2.34 8.85 -5.69
N LEU A 13 3.64 8.56 -5.61
CA LEU A 13 4.37 8.36 -4.37
C LEU A 13 5.60 9.29 -4.38
N LYS A 14 5.62 10.28 -3.49
CA LYS A 14 6.48 11.47 -3.59
C LYS A 14 7.18 11.81 -2.28
N THR A 15 6.51 11.63 -1.15
CA THR A 15 7.03 12.01 0.16
C THR A 15 8.08 10.99 0.64
N PRO A 16 9.32 11.40 0.96
CA PRO A 16 10.40 10.48 1.33
C PRO A 16 10.06 9.47 2.44
N ARG A 17 9.36 9.90 3.50
CA ARG A 17 8.96 8.99 4.60
C ARG A 17 7.91 7.96 4.17
N ILE A 18 7.04 8.30 3.23
CA ILE A 18 6.01 7.37 2.70
C ILE A 18 6.68 6.39 1.73
N ILE A 19 7.62 6.85 0.91
CA ILE A 19 8.47 5.99 0.07
C ILE A 19 9.23 4.98 0.94
N GLU A 20 9.81 5.42 2.05
CA GLU A 20 10.50 4.53 2.99
C GLU A 20 9.54 3.51 3.61
N ALA A 21 8.34 3.93 4.01
CA ALA A 21 7.32 3.03 4.54
C ALA A 21 6.93 1.93 3.54
N PHE A 22 6.69 2.28 2.27
CA PHE A 22 6.41 1.30 1.20
C PHE A 22 7.56 0.32 0.98
N ARG A 23 8.82 0.78 1.09
CA ARG A 23 10.00 -0.09 0.96
C ARG A 23 10.18 -1.02 2.16
N ARG A 24 9.83 -0.55 3.35
CA ARG A 24 10.01 -1.27 4.62
C ARG A 24 8.89 -2.30 4.86
N ILE A 25 7.65 -1.93 4.56
CA ILE A 25 6.45 -2.75 4.81
C ILE A 25 6.03 -3.41 3.48
N LYS A 26 6.45 -4.66 3.31
CA LYS A 26 6.24 -5.38 2.05
C LYS A 26 4.80 -5.85 1.93
N ARG A 27 4.16 -5.53 0.82
CA ARG A 27 2.78 -5.95 0.52
C ARG A 27 2.57 -7.46 0.55
N VAL A 28 3.60 -8.22 0.15
CA VAL A 28 3.56 -9.69 0.11
C VAL A 28 3.24 -10.31 1.47
N ASP A 29 3.68 -9.69 2.57
CA ASP A 29 3.47 -10.19 3.93
C ASP A 29 1.99 -10.11 4.37
N PHE A 30 1.14 -9.43 3.58
CA PHE A 30 -0.28 -9.19 3.84
C PHE A 30 -1.20 -9.90 2.82
N LEU A 31 -0.64 -10.75 1.96
CA LEU A 31 -1.37 -11.52 0.96
C LEU A 31 -1.57 -12.99 1.40
N PRO A 32 -2.63 -13.64 0.91
CA PRO A 32 -2.71 -15.10 0.90
C PRO A 32 -1.52 -15.72 0.16
N LYS A 33 -1.05 -16.89 0.62
CA LYS A 33 0.15 -17.56 0.08
C LYS A 33 0.11 -17.81 -1.42
N ASP A 34 -1.07 -18.10 -1.96
CA ASP A 34 -1.30 -18.37 -3.38
C ASP A 34 -1.26 -17.12 -4.26
N LEU A 35 -1.21 -15.92 -3.65
CA LEU A 35 -1.16 -14.63 -4.34
C LEU A 35 0.14 -13.86 -4.09
N GLU A 36 1.10 -14.41 -3.35
CA GLU A 36 2.37 -13.73 -3.03
C GLU A 36 3.12 -13.26 -4.27
N ASP A 37 3.12 -14.06 -5.35
CA ASP A 37 3.76 -13.73 -6.63
C ASP A 37 3.11 -12.53 -7.35
N LEU A 38 1.91 -12.13 -6.92
CA LEU A 38 1.16 -11.00 -7.48
C LEU A 38 1.36 -9.69 -6.68
N ALA A 39 2.20 -9.70 -5.64
CA ALA A 39 2.36 -8.54 -4.73
C ALA A 39 2.76 -7.24 -5.45
N GLU A 40 3.54 -7.34 -6.52
CA GLU A 40 4.03 -6.21 -7.31
C GLU A 40 3.00 -5.69 -8.34
N LEU A 41 1.84 -6.34 -8.50
CA LEU A 41 0.77 -5.85 -9.37
C LEU A 41 0.13 -4.60 -8.77
N ASN A 42 0.01 -3.55 -9.57
CA ASN A 42 -0.72 -2.35 -9.18
C ASN A 42 -2.25 -2.55 -9.34
N GLU A 43 -2.80 -3.55 -8.65
CA GLU A 43 -4.21 -3.95 -8.68
C GLU A 43 -4.70 -4.31 -7.27
N ALA A 44 -6.01 -4.26 -7.03
CA ALA A 44 -6.59 -4.80 -5.80
C ALA A 44 -6.68 -6.32 -5.89
N LEU A 45 -6.31 -7.03 -4.82
CA LEU A 45 -6.27 -8.50 -4.80
C LEU A 45 -7.20 -9.06 -3.72
N PRO A 46 -7.89 -10.18 -3.95
CA PRO A 46 -8.76 -10.77 -2.94
C PRO A 46 -7.94 -11.31 -1.75
N ILE A 47 -8.45 -11.10 -0.53
CA ILE A 47 -7.84 -11.59 0.72
C ILE A 47 -8.77 -12.52 1.51
N GLY A 48 -9.87 -12.95 0.88
CA GLY A 48 -10.92 -13.77 1.50
C GLY A 48 -12.07 -12.94 2.10
N TYR A 49 -13.12 -13.63 2.54
CA TYR A 49 -14.31 -13.03 3.17
C TYR A 49 -14.97 -11.89 2.38
N GLY A 50 -14.87 -11.95 1.03
CA GLY A 50 -15.38 -10.90 0.15
C GLY A 50 -14.61 -9.58 0.21
N GLN A 51 -13.43 -9.55 0.81
CA GLN A 51 -12.58 -8.36 0.94
C GLN A 51 -11.39 -8.40 -0.03
N THR A 52 -10.80 -7.23 -0.27
CA THR A 52 -9.58 -7.07 -1.06
C THR A 52 -8.51 -6.28 -0.28
N ILE A 53 -7.24 -6.55 -0.57
CA ILE A 53 -6.16 -5.61 -0.29
C ILE A 53 -6.17 -4.52 -1.38
N SER A 54 -6.06 -3.27 -0.95
CA SER A 54 -6.14 -2.11 -1.84
C SER A 54 -5.07 -2.12 -2.93
N GLN A 55 -5.39 -1.50 -4.07
CA GLN A 55 -4.42 -1.20 -5.12
C GLN A 55 -3.30 -0.29 -4.57
N PRO A 56 -2.01 -0.57 -4.81
CA PRO A 56 -0.88 0.21 -4.31
C PRO A 56 -0.95 1.71 -4.61
N LEU A 57 -1.37 2.08 -5.83
CA LEU A 57 -1.56 3.49 -6.20
C LEU A 57 -2.61 4.18 -5.32
N VAL A 58 -3.72 3.52 -5.00
CA VAL A 58 -4.77 4.08 -4.14
C VAL A 58 -4.23 4.31 -2.73
N VAL A 59 -3.47 3.36 -2.18
CA VAL A 59 -2.81 3.51 -0.87
C VAL A 59 -1.81 4.67 -0.88
N ALA A 60 -0.96 4.75 -1.91
CA ALA A 60 0.01 5.84 -2.06
C ALA A 60 -0.71 7.19 -2.14
N PHE A 61 -1.74 7.30 -2.99
CA PHE A 61 -2.57 8.50 -3.12
C PHE A 61 -3.20 8.91 -1.78
N MET A 62 -3.79 7.98 -1.04
CA MET A 62 -4.41 8.26 0.26
C MET A 62 -3.40 8.76 1.28
N LEU A 63 -2.25 8.10 1.41
CA LEU A 63 -1.22 8.48 2.38
C LEU A 63 -0.56 9.82 2.02
N GLU A 64 -0.35 10.11 0.74
CA GLU A 64 0.14 11.40 0.27
C GLU A 64 -0.87 12.53 0.52
N GLN A 65 -2.19 12.27 0.48
CA GLN A 65 -3.20 13.26 0.84
C GLN A 65 -3.37 13.43 2.35
N LEU A 66 -3.21 12.34 3.12
CA LEU A 66 -3.32 12.36 4.58
C LEU A 66 -2.13 13.08 5.25
N GLU A 67 -0.96 13.05 4.61
CA GLU A 67 0.29 13.63 5.10
C GLU A 67 0.61 13.28 6.58
N PRO A 68 0.57 11.99 6.99
CA PRO A 68 0.63 11.58 8.41
C PRO A 68 1.95 11.95 9.08
N LYS A 69 1.92 12.65 10.23
CA LYS A 69 3.10 13.10 10.97
C LYS A 69 3.34 12.27 12.22
N GLU A 70 4.58 12.30 12.71
CA GLU A 70 4.93 11.68 13.97
C GLU A 70 4.10 12.30 15.11
N GLY A 71 3.47 11.46 15.93
CA GLY A 71 2.59 11.87 17.02
C GLY A 71 1.11 12.01 16.64
N ASP A 72 0.75 11.92 15.36
CA ASP A 72 -0.65 11.93 14.94
C ASP A 72 -1.40 10.70 15.45
N LYS A 73 -2.68 10.90 15.77
CA LYS A 73 -3.63 9.81 16.07
C LYS A 73 -4.52 9.60 14.86
N ILE A 74 -4.36 8.45 14.21
CA ILE A 74 -5.04 8.11 12.96
C ILE A 74 -6.04 6.98 13.22
N LEU A 75 -7.23 7.11 12.64
CA LEU A 75 -8.24 6.05 12.63
C LEU A 75 -8.35 5.52 11.19
N ASP A 76 -8.02 4.24 11.02
CA ASP A 76 -8.27 3.51 9.78
C ASP A 76 -9.53 2.66 9.92
N ILE A 77 -10.53 2.91 9.08
CA ILE A 77 -11.82 2.20 9.10
C ILE A 77 -11.88 1.26 7.92
N GLY A 78 -11.94 -0.04 8.20
CA GLY A 78 -11.96 -1.07 7.15
C GLY A 78 -10.56 -1.53 6.76
N SER A 79 -9.69 -1.74 7.74
CA SER A 79 -8.27 -2.08 7.54
C SER A 79 -8.01 -3.32 6.69
N GLY A 80 -8.99 -4.23 6.60
CA GLY A 80 -8.92 -5.42 5.74
C GLY A 80 -7.65 -6.23 6.02
N SER A 81 -6.73 -6.23 5.05
CA SER A 81 -5.41 -6.88 5.18
C SER A 81 -4.52 -6.30 6.28
N GLY A 82 -4.68 -5.02 6.61
CA GLY A 82 -3.81 -4.28 7.54
C GLY A 82 -2.50 -3.77 6.93
N TRP A 83 -2.35 -3.79 5.60
CA TRP A 83 -1.15 -3.30 4.92
C TRP A 83 -1.03 -1.76 4.92
N THR A 84 -2.17 -1.06 4.93
CA THR A 84 -2.28 0.41 4.78
C THR A 84 -1.84 1.18 6.02
#